data_AF-A0A367IKT3-F1
#
_entry.id   AF-A0A367IKT3-F1
#
_cell.length_a   1.000
_cell.length_b   1.000
_cell.length_c   1.000
_cell.angle_alpha   90.00
_cell.angle_beta   90.00
_cell.angle_gamma   90.00
#
_symmetry.space_group_name_H-M   'P 1'
#
loop_
_entity.id
_entity.type
_entity.pdbx_description
1 polymer ?
#
loop_
_entity_poly.entity_id
_entity_poly.type
_entity_poly.pdbx_seq_one_letter_code
_entity_poly.pdbx_strand_id
1 'polypeptide(L)'
;DTHDNRLFDRLQEENARLPPQESTAFILAQIERQNALLEKDPKSIFIHSNELRAHFSTLQRLVKDNIVSLNEEEEIDWGFWEAVIQDSDQVALRLPHLLSLKLRSGIPARVRGLIWQAMSKSASLHLETVYGQLCQERSPHERIIQRDLARTFPRIDMFKQENGSGQTAMKRILEAYSLYDTEVGYCQGLAFLVGPLLMN
;
A
#
# COMPACT_ATOMS: atom_id res chain seq x y z
N ASP A 1 48.28 -25.95 -35.07
CA ASP A 1 47.14 -26.73 -35.58
C ASP A 1 46.54 -27.72 -34.58
N THR A 2 47.32 -28.51 -33.83
CA THR A 2 46.76 -29.50 -32.87
C THR A 2 46.27 -28.93 -31.53
N HIS A 3 46.70 -27.72 -31.15
CA HIS A 3 46.30 -27.09 -29.89
C HIS A 3 44.92 -26.40 -29.99
N ASP A 4 44.63 -25.76 -31.13
CA ASP A 4 43.33 -25.15 -31.40
C ASP A 4 42.21 -26.19 -31.50
N ASN A 5 42.49 -27.37 -32.08
CA ASN A 5 41.49 -28.44 -32.14
C ASN A 5 41.10 -28.93 -30.74
N ARG A 6 42.06 -29.08 -29.81
CA ARG A 6 41.75 -29.48 -28.42
C ARG A 6 40.96 -28.42 -27.66
N LEU A 7 41.18 -27.14 -27.97
CA LEU A 7 40.40 -26.04 -27.40
C LEU A 7 38.97 -26.07 -27.95
N PHE A 8 38.82 -26.27 -29.25
CA PHE A 8 37.52 -26.32 -29.92
C PHE A 8 36.67 -27.52 -29.46
N ASP A 9 37.30 -28.69 -29.31
CA ASP A 9 36.64 -29.90 -28.78
C ASP A 9 36.14 -29.69 -27.34
N ARG A 10 36.96 -29.07 -26.49
CA ARG A 10 36.56 -28.71 -25.13
C ARG A 10 35.40 -27.71 -25.10
N LEU A 11 35.46 -26.69 -25.95
CA LEU A 11 34.39 -25.68 -26.03
C LEU A 11 33.10 -26.27 -26.59
N GLN A 12 33.17 -27.24 -27.51
CA GLN A 12 32.01 -27.98 -27.99
C GLN A 12 31.39 -28.87 -26.91
N GLU A 13 32.20 -29.57 -26.11
CA GLU A 13 31.71 -30.36 -24.97
C GLU A 13 31.06 -29.47 -23.90
N GLU A 14 31.65 -28.32 -23.58
CA GLU A 14 31.07 -27.35 -22.66
C GLU A 14 29.75 -26.77 -23.22
N ASN A 15 29.71 -26.43 -24.50
CA ASN A 15 28.50 -25.92 -25.15
C ASN A 15 27.38 -26.97 -25.23
N ALA A 16 27.71 -28.25 -25.41
CA ALA A 16 26.74 -29.35 -25.41
C ALA A 16 26.16 -29.66 -24.02
N ARG A 17 26.85 -29.25 -22.94
CA ARG A 17 26.34 -29.34 -21.56
C ARG A 17 25.42 -28.18 -21.19
N LEU A 18 25.44 -27.09 -21.95
CA LEU A 18 24.52 -26.00 -21.74
C LEU A 18 23.13 -26.41 -22.24
N PRO A 19 22.06 -26.04 -21.53
CA PRO A 19 20.71 -26.27 -22.01
C PRO A 19 20.53 -25.60 -23.39
N PRO A 20 19.76 -26.21 -24.33
CA PRO A 20 19.54 -25.62 -25.63
C PRO A 20 19.06 -24.17 -25.50
N GLN A 21 19.45 -23.29 -26.43
CA GLN A 21 19.13 -21.86 -26.35
C GLN A 21 17.61 -21.57 -26.33
N GLU A 22 16.79 -22.54 -26.73
CA GLU A 22 15.33 -22.49 -26.65
C GLU A 22 14.75 -23.25 -25.43
N SER A 23 15.60 -23.87 -24.62
CA SER A 23 15.18 -24.55 -23.40
C SER A 23 14.60 -23.55 -22.42
N THR A 24 13.50 -23.92 -21.77
CA THR A 24 12.87 -23.13 -20.71
C THR A 24 13.85 -22.77 -19.60
N ALA A 25 14.81 -23.64 -19.26
CA ALA A 25 15.84 -23.35 -18.28
C ALA A 25 16.84 -22.28 -18.73
N PHE A 26 17.21 -22.29 -20.02
CA PHE A 26 18.09 -21.27 -20.61
C PHE A 26 17.37 -19.91 -20.68
N ILE A 27 16.12 -19.92 -21.17
CA ILE A 27 15.28 -18.73 -21.25
C ILE A 27 15.05 -18.15 -19.85
N LEU A 28 14.76 -18.99 -18.86
CA LEU A 28 14.58 -18.55 -17.47
C LEU A 28 15.86 -17.93 -16.93
N ALA A 29 17.00 -18.59 -17.07
CA ALA A 29 18.29 -18.05 -16.62
C ALA A 29 18.64 -16.72 -17.33
N GLN A 30 18.27 -16.57 -18.60
CA GLN A 30 18.47 -15.33 -19.34
C GLN A 30 17.52 -14.21 -18.88
N ILE A 31 16.26 -14.53 -18.63
CA ILE A 31 15.28 -13.60 -18.05
C ILE A 31 15.71 -13.16 -16.66
N GLU A 32 16.14 -14.08 -15.80
CA GLU A 32 16.64 -13.77 -14.45
C GLU A 32 17.88 -12.86 -14.51
N ARG A 33 18.80 -13.13 -15.44
CA ARG A 33 19.97 -12.27 -15.66
C ARG A 33 19.59 -10.89 -16.18
N GLN A 34 18.61 -10.79 -17.09
CA GLN A 34 18.11 -9.51 -17.58
C GLN A 34 17.35 -8.74 -16.50
N ASN A 35 16.58 -9.42 -15.65
CA ASN A 35 15.90 -8.84 -14.51
C ASN A 35 16.90 -8.27 -13.49
N ALA A 36 17.99 -9.01 -13.18
CA ALA A 36 19.04 -8.52 -12.29
C ALA A 36 19.81 -7.30 -12.84
N LEU A 37 19.84 -7.12 -14.16
CA LEU A 37 20.38 -5.92 -14.81
C LEU A 37 19.38 -4.76 -14.79
N LEU A 38 18.08 -5.04 -14.95
CA LEU A 38 17.00 -4.04 -14.84
C LEU A 38 16.84 -3.52 -13.41
N GLU A 39 17.01 -4.37 -12.39
CA GLU A 39 17.03 -3.95 -10.98
C GLU A 39 18.13 -2.90 -10.70
N LYS A 40 19.22 -2.93 -11.48
CA LYS A 40 20.33 -1.98 -11.36
C LYS A 40 20.16 -0.74 -12.23
N ASP A 41 19.15 -0.68 -13.09
CA ASP A 41 18.85 0.49 -13.91
C ASP A 41 17.99 1.49 -13.11
N PRO A 42 18.48 2.72 -12.84
CA PRO A 42 17.73 3.74 -12.10
C PRO A 42 16.47 4.24 -12.81
N LYS A 43 16.18 3.78 -14.04
CA LYS A 43 14.96 4.11 -14.80
C LYS A 43 13.96 2.96 -14.92
N SER A 44 14.21 1.80 -14.34
CA SER A 44 13.31 0.66 -14.47
C SER A 44 12.08 0.77 -13.55
N ILE A 45 10.93 0.38 -14.09
CA ILE A 45 9.66 0.18 -13.38
C ILE A 45 9.28 -1.27 -13.64
N PHE A 46 9.09 -2.08 -12.60
CA PHE A 46 8.72 -3.47 -12.75
C PHE A 46 7.72 -3.90 -11.68
N ILE A 47 6.92 -4.93 -12.00
CA ILE A 47 5.92 -5.51 -11.10
C ILE A 47 6.50 -6.82 -10.58
N HIS A 48 6.70 -6.91 -9.28
CA HIS A 48 7.15 -8.13 -8.62
C HIS A 48 6.17 -8.48 -7.51
N SER A 49 5.63 -9.70 -7.50
CA SER A 49 4.68 -10.17 -6.47
C SER A 49 3.45 -9.26 -6.30
N ASN A 50 2.88 -8.76 -7.41
CA ASN A 50 1.79 -7.77 -7.42
C ASN A 50 2.10 -6.42 -6.75
N GLU A 51 3.36 -6.15 -6.40
CA GLU A 51 3.82 -4.86 -5.95
C GLU A 51 4.54 -4.13 -7.09
N LEU A 52 4.15 -2.87 -7.33
CA LEU A 52 4.86 -1.99 -8.24
C LEU A 52 6.17 -1.55 -7.58
N ARG A 53 7.31 -1.94 -8.15
CA ARG A 53 8.64 -1.51 -7.71
C ARG A 53 9.28 -0.64 -8.77
N ALA A 54 9.66 0.58 -8.39
CA ALA A 54 10.32 1.55 -9.25
C ALA A 54 11.35 2.34 -8.44
N HIS A 55 12.43 2.77 -9.08
CA HIS A 55 13.40 3.66 -8.45
C HIS A 55 12.77 5.02 -8.14
N PHE A 56 12.98 5.54 -6.93
CA PHE A 56 12.29 6.71 -6.39
C PHE A 56 12.45 7.97 -7.27
N SER A 57 13.58 8.14 -7.96
CA SER A 57 13.79 9.25 -8.90
C SER A 57 12.81 9.26 -10.08
N THR A 58 12.35 8.09 -10.51
CA THR A 58 11.40 7.94 -11.62
C THR A 58 9.98 8.21 -11.14
N LEU A 59 9.62 7.74 -9.93
CA LEU A 59 8.36 8.11 -9.28
C LEU A 59 8.30 9.62 -8.99
N GLN A 60 9.38 10.20 -8.48
CA GLN A 60 9.49 11.63 -8.22
C GLN A 60 9.30 12.45 -9.50
N ARG A 61 9.87 12.02 -10.64
CA ARG A 61 9.69 12.71 -11.92
C ARG A 61 8.26 12.58 -12.46
N LEU A 62 7.67 11.39 -12.40
CA LEU A 62 6.29 11.15 -12.85
C LEU A 62 5.25 11.91 -12.00
N VAL A 63 5.51 12.06 -10.70
CA VAL A 63 4.68 12.85 -9.78
C VAL A 63 4.89 14.34 -10.01
N LYS A 64 6.14 14.79 -10.21
CA LYS A 64 6.48 16.20 -10.46
C LYS A 64 5.95 16.70 -11.81
N ASP A 65 6.02 15.88 -12.85
CA ASP A 65 5.56 16.24 -14.19
C ASP A 65 4.02 16.32 -14.27
N ASN A 66 3.28 15.67 -13.36
CA ASN A 66 1.82 15.71 -13.29
C ASN A 66 1.25 16.81 -12.38
N ILE A 67 2.07 17.49 -11.56
CA ILE A 67 1.60 18.38 -10.49
C ILE A 67 2.39 19.71 -10.52
N VAL A 68 2.60 20.30 -11.69
CA VAL A 68 3.01 21.72 -11.76
C VAL A 68 1.76 22.59 -11.77
N SER A 69 1.03 22.60 -10.66
CA SER A 69 0.18 23.73 -10.26
C SER A 69 -0.41 23.51 -8.87
N LEU A 70 -0.04 24.43 -7.97
CA LEU A 70 -0.67 24.76 -6.68
C LEU A 70 -0.28 23.89 -5.48
N ASN A 71 0.73 24.35 -4.72
CA ASN A 71 0.61 24.85 -3.34
C ASN A 71 1.96 24.76 -2.62
N GLU A 72 2.20 25.67 -1.66
CA GLU A 72 3.36 25.69 -0.75
C GLU A 72 3.64 24.26 -0.26
N GLU A 73 4.72 23.65 -0.76
CA GLU A 73 5.08 22.28 -0.40
C GLU A 73 5.53 22.29 1.06
N GLU A 74 4.72 21.74 1.96
CA GLU A 74 5.25 21.16 3.20
C GLU A 74 6.44 20.30 2.79
N GLU A 75 7.64 20.64 3.24
CA GLU A 75 8.85 19.85 2.99
C GLU A 75 8.70 18.53 3.76
N ILE A 76 8.04 17.57 3.12
CA ILE A 76 7.81 16.24 3.69
C ILE A 76 9.15 15.54 3.77
N ASP A 77 9.55 15.19 5.00
CA ASP A 77 10.69 14.32 5.27
C ASP A 77 10.34 12.88 4.87
N TRP A 78 10.40 12.61 3.56
CA TRP A 78 10.03 11.33 2.98
C TRP A 78 10.86 10.17 3.54
N GLY A 79 12.16 10.38 3.78
CA GLY A 79 13.03 9.33 4.31
C GLY A 79 12.63 8.90 5.72
N PHE A 80 12.24 9.85 6.58
CA PHE A 80 11.71 9.52 7.90
C PHE A 80 10.38 8.77 7.81
N TRP A 81 9.41 9.27 7.03
CA TRP A 81 8.08 8.67 6.96
C TRP A 81 8.06 7.32 6.25
N GLU A 82 8.94 7.11 5.26
CA GLU A 82 9.15 5.79 4.63
C GLU A 82 9.64 4.77 5.66
N ALA A 83 10.63 5.12 6.49
CA ALA A 83 11.10 4.24 7.54
C ALA A 83 9.98 3.85 8.52
N VAL A 84 9.09 4.78 8.86
CA VAL A 84 7.92 4.52 9.72
C VAL A 84 6.91 3.58 9.04
N ILE A 85 6.68 3.75 7.73
CA ILE A 85 5.75 2.90 6.98
C ILE A 85 6.30 1.47 6.85
N GLN A 86 7.61 1.32 6.65
CA GLN A 86 8.26 0.01 6.54
C GLN A 86 8.30 -0.74 7.88
N ASP A 87 8.71 -0.07 8.96
CA ASP A 87 8.82 -0.69 10.28
C ASP A 87 8.66 0.34 11.40
N SER A 88 7.41 0.62 11.76
CA SER A 88 7.09 1.57 12.82
C SER A 88 7.63 1.15 14.20
N ASP A 89 7.74 -0.15 14.48
CA ASP A 89 8.25 -0.67 15.75
C ASP A 89 9.76 -0.39 15.88
N GLN A 90 10.54 -0.65 14.84
CA GLN A 90 11.97 -0.36 14.83
C GLN A 90 12.26 1.13 14.94
N VAL A 91 11.46 1.98 14.27
CA VAL A 91 11.62 3.43 14.38
C VAL A 91 11.28 3.90 15.79
N ALA A 92 10.21 3.38 16.40
CA ALA A 92 9.86 3.71 17.78
C ALA A 92 10.95 3.27 18.77
N LEU A 93 11.60 2.13 18.55
CA LEU A 93 12.70 1.63 19.38
C LEU A 93 13.99 2.45 19.22
N ARG A 94 14.38 2.78 17.98
CA ARG A 94 15.66 3.44 17.69
C ARG A 94 15.61 4.95 17.80
N LEU A 95 14.48 5.56 17.47
CA LEU A 95 14.30 7.02 17.35
C LEU A 95 13.07 7.55 18.11
N PRO A 96 12.84 7.17 19.38
CA PRO A 96 11.60 7.49 20.11
C PRO A 96 11.33 8.99 20.24
N HIS A 97 12.36 9.79 20.49
CA HIS A 97 12.24 11.24 20.65
C HIS A 97 11.93 11.96 19.33
N LEU A 98 12.56 11.53 18.23
CA LEU A 98 12.33 12.09 16.90
C LEU A 98 10.93 11.73 16.40
N LEU A 99 10.51 10.47 16.58
CA LEU A 99 9.16 10.03 16.25
C LEU A 99 8.11 10.85 17.02
N SER A 100 8.29 10.99 18.34
CA SER A 100 7.40 11.79 19.17
C SER A 100 7.33 13.26 18.73
N LEU A 101 8.47 13.85 18.34
CA LEU A 101 8.53 15.22 17.85
C LEU A 101 7.75 15.37 16.53
N LYS A 102 8.02 14.50 15.54
CA LYS A 102 7.37 14.53 14.22
C LYS A 102 5.86 14.29 14.33
N LEU A 103 5.43 13.37 15.19
CA LEU A 103 4.00 13.13 15.44
C LEU A 103 3.32 14.35 16.07
N ARG A 104 3.97 15.04 17.03
CA ARG A 104 3.43 16.27 17.64
C ARG A 104 3.35 17.43 16.64
N SER A 105 4.28 17.50 15.70
CA SER A 105 4.23 18.49 14.61
C SER A 105 3.10 18.20 13.60
N GLY A 106 2.52 17.00 13.64
CA GLY A 106 1.46 16.56 12.75
C GLY A 106 1.97 15.66 11.64
N ILE A 107 1.14 14.70 11.26
CA ILE A 107 1.42 13.81 10.13
C ILE A 107 0.98 14.52 8.84
N PRO A 108 1.88 14.67 7.84
CA PRO A 108 1.53 15.31 6.57
C PRO A 108 0.36 14.62 5.89
N ALA A 109 -0.56 15.41 5.33
CA ALA A 109 -1.83 14.88 4.81
C ALA A 109 -1.62 13.78 3.75
N ARG A 110 -0.61 13.92 2.90
CA ARG A 110 -0.32 13.00 1.78
C ARG A 110 0.07 11.57 2.20
N VAL A 111 0.67 11.41 3.39
CA VAL A 111 1.17 10.11 3.89
C VAL A 111 0.37 9.60 5.09
N ARG A 112 -0.60 10.38 5.57
CA ARG A 112 -1.35 10.10 6.80
C ARG A 112 -2.05 8.75 6.79
N GLY A 113 -2.72 8.41 5.69
CA GLY A 113 -3.40 7.12 5.54
C GLY A 113 -2.44 5.94 5.68
N LEU A 114 -1.29 5.99 4.99
CA LEU A 114 -0.28 4.93 5.03
C LEU A 114 0.34 4.79 6.43
N ILE A 115 0.65 5.89 7.09
CA ILE A 115 1.23 5.88 8.44
C ILE A 115 0.23 5.31 9.45
N TRP A 116 -1.04 5.71 9.39
CA TRP A 116 -2.07 5.16 10.28
C TRP A 116 -2.24 3.65 10.08
N GLN A 117 -2.23 3.17 8.84
CA GLN A 117 -2.28 1.74 8.54
C GLN A 117 -1.05 1.00 9.07
N ALA A 118 0.16 1.53 8.83
CA ALA A 118 1.41 0.93 9.30
C ALA A 118 1.47 0.85 10.83
N MET A 119 1.12 1.94 11.53
CA MET A 119 1.15 1.99 12.99
C MET A 119 0.06 1.14 13.65
N SER A 120 -1.12 1.05 13.05
CA SER A 120 -2.22 0.20 13.55
C SER A 120 -2.08 -1.27 13.16
N LYS A 121 -1.11 -1.60 12.29
CA LYS A 121 -0.92 -2.94 11.72
C LYS A 121 -2.21 -3.46 11.06
N SER A 122 -2.93 -2.57 10.37
CA SER A 122 -4.26 -2.87 9.84
C SER A 122 -4.26 -3.77 8.61
N ALA A 123 -3.11 -3.96 7.96
CA ALA A 123 -2.96 -4.83 6.80
C ALA A 123 -3.10 -6.31 7.24
N SER A 124 -4.32 -6.84 7.15
CA SER A 124 -4.67 -8.20 7.56
C SER A 124 -5.63 -8.82 6.56
N LEU A 125 -5.14 -9.81 5.81
CA LEU A 125 -5.96 -10.57 4.85
C LEU A 125 -7.17 -11.25 5.53
N HIS A 126 -7.01 -11.65 6.79
CA HIS A 126 -8.09 -12.20 7.57
C HIS A 126 -9.21 -11.18 7.79
N LEU A 127 -8.87 -9.96 8.21
CA LEU A 127 -9.85 -8.89 8.41
C LEU A 127 -10.52 -8.46 7.10
N GLU A 128 -9.79 -8.44 5.99
CA GLU A 128 -10.37 -8.16 4.67
C GLU A 128 -11.42 -9.20 4.27
N THR A 129 -11.12 -10.48 4.51
CA THR A 129 -12.04 -11.59 4.22
C THR A 129 -13.29 -11.50 5.10
N VAL A 130 -13.10 -11.30 6.40
CA VAL A 130 -14.20 -11.14 7.37
C VAL A 130 -15.07 -9.94 7.01
N TYR A 131 -14.46 -8.79 6.70
CA TYR A 131 -15.19 -7.60 6.27
C TYR A 131 -16.03 -7.86 5.01
N GLY A 132 -15.47 -8.58 4.03
CA GLY A 132 -16.19 -8.98 2.82
C GLY A 132 -17.44 -9.82 3.11
N GLN A 133 -17.36 -10.73 4.09
CA GLN A 133 -18.50 -11.55 4.53
C GLN A 133 -19.54 -10.72 5.27
N LEU A 134 -19.11 -9.92 6.26
CA LEU A 134 -19.99 -9.08 7.07
C LEU A 134 -20.75 -8.04 6.23
N CYS A 135 -20.16 -7.55 5.14
CA CYS A 135 -20.83 -6.67 4.18
C CYS A 135 -22.06 -7.29 3.50
N GLN A 136 -22.21 -8.62 3.52
CA GLN A 136 -23.36 -9.33 2.94
C GLN A 136 -24.48 -9.59 3.96
N GLU A 137 -24.19 -9.36 5.23
CA GLU A 137 -25.14 -9.59 6.32
C GLU A 137 -25.90 -8.30 6.67
N ARG A 138 -27.02 -8.46 7.40
CA ARG A 138 -27.84 -7.33 7.84
C ARG A 138 -27.61 -7.04 9.31
N SER A 139 -27.18 -5.82 9.61
CA SER A 139 -27.02 -5.37 10.99
C SER A 139 -28.38 -5.09 11.65
N PRO A 140 -28.60 -5.52 12.90
CA PRO A 140 -29.78 -5.11 13.67
C PRO A 140 -29.79 -3.61 14.02
N HIS A 141 -28.68 -2.91 13.82
CA HIS A 141 -28.48 -1.50 14.18
C HIS A 141 -28.72 -0.53 13.01
N GLU A 142 -29.14 -1.01 11.83
CA GLU A 142 -29.29 -0.22 10.60
C GLU A 142 -30.03 1.11 10.81
N ARG A 143 -31.15 1.09 11.57
CA ARG A 143 -31.96 2.30 11.82
C ARG A 143 -31.20 3.37 12.61
N ILE A 144 -30.42 2.96 13.61
CA ILE A 144 -29.65 3.87 14.45
C ILE A 144 -28.46 4.41 13.66
N ILE A 145 -27.80 3.55 12.90
CA ILE A 145 -26.69 3.92 12.00
C ILE A 145 -27.17 4.96 10.98
N GLN A 146 -28.29 4.73 10.29
CA GLN A 146 -28.83 5.66 9.30
C GLN A 146 -29.09 7.05 9.88
N ARG A 147 -29.66 7.10 11.09
CA ARG A 147 -29.92 8.38 11.79
C ARG A 147 -28.61 9.10 12.13
N ASP A 148 -27.57 8.38 12.52
CA ASP A 148 -26.26 8.95 12.83
C ASP A 148 -25.54 9.45 11.58
N LEU A 149 -25.63 8.74 10.46
CA LEU A 149 -25.07 9.16 9.17
C LEU A 149 -25.61 10.54 8.75
N ALA A 150 -26.93 10.74 8.84
CA ALA A 150 -27.57 11.99 8.42
C ALA A 150 -27.08 13.25 9.17
N ARG A 151 -26.53 13.08 10.38
CA ARG A 151 -25.99 14.16 11.22
C ARG A 151 -24.47 14.20 11.31
N THR A 152 -23.77 13.25 10.68
CA THR A 152 -22.31 13.14 10.76
C THR A 152 -21.67 13.81 9.55
N PHE A 153 -20.89 14.88 9.80
CA PHE A 153 -20.21 15.68 8.77
C PHE A 153 -21.11 16.24 7.64
N PRO A 154 -22.28 16.86 7.94
CA PRO A 154 -23.26 17.26 6.92
C PRO A 154 -22.74 18.34 5.94
N ARG A 155 -21.64 19.02 6.28
CA ARG A 155 -21.02 20.07 5.46
C ARG A 155 -19.86 19.57 4.60
N ILE A 156 -19.41 18.32 4.79
CA ILE A 156 -18.29 17.76 4.04
C ILE A 156 -18.81 17.18 2.73
N ASP A 157 -18.20 17.54 1.60
CA ASP A 157 -18.66 17.15 0.27
C ASP A 157 -18.82 15.64 0.08
N MET A 158 -17.96 14.84 0.72
CA MET A 158 -18.03 13.38 0.70
C MET A 158 -19.28 12.82 1.41
N PHE A 159 -19.79 13.51 2.43
CA PHE A 159 -20.88 13.02 3.29
C PHE A 159 -22.17 13.85 3.21
N LYS A 160 -22.18 14.96 2.47
CA LYS A 160 -23.35 15.87 2.37
C LYS A 160 -24.54 15.26 1.63
N GLN A 161 -24.29 14.37 0.67
CA GLN A 161 -25.34 13.75 -0.13
C GLN A 161 -25.95 12.57 0.64
N GLU A 162 -27.24 12.64 0.89
CA GLU A 162 -28.00 11.53 1.49
C GLU A 162 -27.92 10.30 0.59
N ASN A 163 -27.54 9.16 1.17
CA ASN A 163 -27.28 7.91 0.45
C ASN A 163 -26.23 8.04 -0.67
N GLY A 164 -25.35 9.06 -0.60
CA GLY A 164 -24.20 9.20 -1.49
C GLY A 164 -23.14 8.12 -1.23
N SER A 165 -22.09 8.12 -2.04
CA SER A 165 -21.00 7.14 -1.95
C SER A 165 -20.32 7.14 -0.57
N GLY A 166 -20.00 8.31 -0.02
CA GLY A 166 -19.37 8.43 1.30
C GLY A 166 -20.26 7.96 2.45
N GLN A 167 -21.55 8.33 2.45
CA GLN A 167 -22.51 7.83 3.44
C GLN A 167 -22.69 6.32 3.33
N THR A 168 -22.74 5.77 2.11
CA THR A 168 -22.85 4.33 1.87
C THR A 168 -21.60 3.59 2.35
N ALA A 169 -20.41 4.11 2.08
CA ALA A 169 -19.16 3.54 2.59
C ALA A 169 -19.11 3.55 4.12
N MET A 170 -19.48 4.68 4.75
CA MET A 170 -19.55 4.79 6.20
C MET A 170 -20.59 3.83 6.80
N LYS A 171 -21.78 3.73 6.18
CA LYS A 171 -22.83 2.77 6.57
C LYS A 171 -22.28 1.35 6.60
N ARG A 172 -21.65 0.91 5.52
CA ARG A 172 -21.09 -0.44 5.38
C ARG A 172 -20.07 -0.76 6.47
N ILE A 173 -19.17 0.18 6.78
CA ILE A 173 -18.16 -0.01 7.84
C ILE A 173 -18.83 -0.13 9.21
N LEU A 174 -19.79 0.75 9.52
CA LEU A 174 -20.49 0.75 10.82
C LEU A 174 -21.35 -0.50 11.01
N GLU A 175 -22.02 -0.96 9.95
CA GLU A 175 -22.79 -2.21 9.97
C GLU A 175 -21.87 -3.41 10.16
N ALA A 176 -20.79 -3.50 9.38
CA ALA A 176 -19.81 -4.57 9.52
C ALA A 176 -19.19 -4.60 10.92
N TYR A 177 -18.80 -3.45 11.48
CA TYR A 177 -18.27 -3.38 12.85
C TYR A 177 -19.29 -3.87 13.88
N SER A 178 -20.56 -3.46 13.77
CA SER A 178 -21.62 -3.86 14.70
C SER A 178 -21.94 -5.37 14.68
N LEU A 179 -21.59 -6.04 13.58
CA LEU A 179 -21.73 -7.49 13.44
C LEU A 179 -20.44 -8.23 13.83
N TYR A 180 -19.28 -7.58 13.68
CA TYR A 180 -17.99 -8.11 14.10
C TYR A 180 -17.88 -8.22 15.62
N ASP A 181 -18.22 -7.14 16.34
CA ASP A 181 -18.27 -7.11 17.80
C ASP A 181 -19.73 -7.02 18.24
N THR A 182 -20.36 -8.17 18.42
CA THR A 182 -21.79 -8.24 18.78
C THR A 182 -22.06 -7.90 20.24
N GLU A 183 -21.05 -7.92 21.12
CA GLU A 183 -21.20 -7.55 22.52
C GLU A 183 -21.35 -6.03 22.67
N VAL A 184 -20.59 -5.26 21.89
CA VAL A 184 -20.69 -3.81 21.83
C VAL A 184 -21.76 -3.36 20.84
N GLY A 185 -21.82 -4.02 19.68
CA GLY A 185 -22.68 -3.66 18.57
C GLY A 185 -22.38 -2.26 18.02
N TYR A 186 -23.42 -1.47 17.80
CA TYR A 186 -23.28 -0.08 17.39
C TYR A 186 -23.47 0.89 18.56
N CYS A 187 -22.41 1.62 18.88
CA CYS A 187 -22.45 2.73 19.83
C CYS A 187 -22.63 4.07 19.11
N GLN A 188 -23.50 4.94 19.66
CA GLN A 188 -23.71 6.29 19.14
C GLN A 188 -22.40 7.07 19.11
N GLY A 189 -22.08 7.67 17.96
CA GLY A 189 -20.85 8.45 17.79
C GLY A 189 -19.72 7.71 17.07
N LEU A 190 -19.81 6.39 16.83
CA LEU A 190 -18.83 5.65 16.04
C LEU A 190 -18.65 6.23 14.61
N ALA A 191 -19.70 6.82 14.05
CA ALA A 191 -19.64 7.50 12.76
C ALA A 191 -18.59 8.64 12.72
N PHE A 192 -18.37 9.34 13.84
CA PHE A 192 -17.37 10.40 13.94
C PHE A 192 -15.94 9.86 14.04
N LEU A 193 -15.76 8.58 14.39
CA LEU A 193 -14.48 7.90 14.30
C LEU A 193 -14.20 7.42 12.87
N VAL A 194 -15.21 6.85 12.21
CA VAL A 194 -15.07 6.29 10.86
C VAL A 194 -14.90 7.38 9.79
N GLY A 195 -15.60 8.51 9.90
CA GLY A 195 -15.53 9.58 8.89
C GLY A 195 -14.11 10.09 8.63
N PRO A 196 -13.33 10.49 9.65
CA PRO A 196 -11.92 10.87 9.49
C PRO A 196 -11.05 9.79 8.86
N LEU A 197 -11.33 8.51 9.11
CA LEU A 197 -10.58 7.41 8.49
C LEU A 197 -10.87 7.29 6.99
N LEU A 198 -12.12 7.52 6.58
CA LEU A 198 -12.57 7.51 5.18
C LEU A 198 -12.11 8.72 4.35
N MET A 199 -11.73 9.82 4.99
CA MET A 199 -11.31 11.06 4.32
C MET A 199 -9.80 11.10 3.98
N ASN A 200 -9.03 10.04 4.29
CA ASN A 200 -7.61 9.97 3.98
C ASN A 200 -7.32 9.36 2.60
#